data_AF-A0A8J6QIR6-F1
#
_entry.id   AF-A0A8J6QIR6-F1
#
_cell.length_a   1.000
_cell.length_b   1.000
_cell.length_c   1.000
_cell.angle_alpha   90.00
_cell.angle_beta   90.00
_cell.angle_gamma   90.00
#
_symmetry.space_group_name_H-M   'P 1'
#
loop_
_entity.id
_entity.type
_entity.pdbx_description
1 polymer ?
#
loop_
_entity_poly.entity_id
_entity_poly.type
_entity_poly.pdbx_seq_one_letter_code
_entity_poly.pdbx_strand_id
1 'polypeptide(L)'
;GNLAIVTRFELREGEDFIRVIHDIENEVKDHRVRVLLQTSVEAPDVSFGDQGFSLIQRPTVNPYMENWKKEKFAEAPVPIYPLENLAGVTNGELTSAVTTKGIKEYELIKETGQLALTLFRSVGLLGRDNLAWRP
;
A
#
# COMPACT_ATOMS: atom_id res chain seq x y z
N GLY A 1 9.90 5.40 -23.01
CA GLY A 1 8.61 4.71 -22.87
C GLY A 1 7.61 5.68 -22.30
N ASN A 2 6.36 5.59 -22.73
CA ASN A 2 5.24 6.29 -22.15
C ASN A 2 4.67 5.54 -20.93
N LEU A 3 4.04 6.27 -20.01
CA LEU A 3 3.20 5.70 -18.96
C LEU A 3 1.88 6.46 -18.97
N ALA A 4 0.81 5.81 -19.40
CA ALA A 4 -0.55 6.36 -19.39
C ALA A 4 -1.40 5.63 -18.37
N ILE A 5 -2.17 6.40 -17.59
CA ILE A 5 -3.09 5.88 -16.58
C ILE A 5 -4.44 6.55 -16.81
N VAL A 6 -5.46 5.75 -17.13
CA VAL A 6 -6.86 6.20 -17.19
C VAL A 6 -7.55 5.69 -15.94
N THR A 7 -8.14 6.61 -15.17
CA THR A 7 -8.88 6.26 -13.95
C THR A 7 -10.35 6.54 -14.15
N ARG A 8 -11.19 5.55 -13.82
CA ARG A 8 -12.64 5.65 -13.85
C ARG A 8 -13.19 5.53 -12.42
N PHE A 9 -14.04 6.48 -12.06
CA PHE A 9 -14.79 6.48 -10.81
C PHE A 9 -16.26 6.18 -11.13
N GLU A 10 -16.84 5.21 -10.43
CA GLU A 10 -18.23 4.82 -10.59
C GLU A 10 -18.91 4.82 -9.22
N LEU A 11 -20.05 5.51 -9.13
CA LEU A 11 -20.96 5.50 -8.00
C LEU A 11 -22.31 5.01 -8.50
N ARG A 12 -22.83 3.93 -7.90
CA ARG A 12 -24.11 3.32 -8.26
C ARG A 12 -25.16 3.68 -7.22
N GLU A 13 -26.41 3.79 -7.66
CA GLU A 13 -27.53 4.00 -6.75
C GLU A 13 -27.61 2.85 -5.73
N GLY A 14 -27.67 3.21 -4.44
CA GLY A 14 -27.69 2.26 -3.32
C GLY A 14 -26.33 1.71 -2.87
N GLU A 15 -25.21 2.13 -3.48
CA GLU A 15 -23.86 1.81 -2.99
C GLU A 15 -23.29 2.97 -2.15
N ASP A 16 -22.83 2.68 -0.93
CA ASP A 16 -22.18 3.65 -0.05
C ASP A 16 -20.65 3.74 -0.29
N PHE A 17 -20.17 3.25 -1.42
CA PHE A 17 -18.76 3.24 -1.78
C PHE A 17 -18.54 3.61 -3.25
N ILE A 18 -17.37 4.13 -3.55
CA ILE A 18 -16.94 4.47 -4.91
C ILE A 18 -16.11 3.32 -5.47
N ARG A 19 -16.42 2.88 -6.68
CA ARG A 19 -15.60 1.94 -7.44
C ARG A 19 -14.55 2.71 -8.22
N VAL A 20 -13.30 2.27 -8.11
CA VAL A 20 -12.17 2.88 -8.81
C VAL A 20 -11.52 1.83 -9.70
N ILE A 21 -11.37 2.14 -10.97
CA ILE A 21 -10.73 1.27 -11.97
C ILE A 21 -9.58 2.05 -12.60
N HIS A 22 -8.39 1.44 -12.61
CA HIS A 22 -7.20 1.97 -13.28
C HIS A 22 -6.86 1.11 -14.49
N ASP A 23 -6.88 1.70 -15.68
CA ASP A 23 -6.35 1.12 -16.91
C ASP A 23 -4.96 1.73 -17.15
N ILE A 24 -3.92 0.89 -17.21
CA ILE A 24 -2.52 1.33 -17.24
C ILE A 24 -1.82 0.77 -18.47
N GLU A 25 -1.26 1.65 -19.29
CA GLU A 25 -0.35 1.31 -20.39
C GLU A 25 1.07 1.75 -20.02
N ASN A 26 1.97 0.78 -19.84
CA ASN A 26 3.32 1.01 -19.34
C ASN A 26 4.41 0.54 -20.31
N GLU A 27 5.24 1.47 -20.77
CA GLU A 27 6.47 1.21 -21.52
C GLU A 27 7.74 1.64 -20.74
N VAL A 28 7.59 2.01 -19.47
CA VAL A 28 8.68 2.41 -18.59
C VAL A 28 9.18 1.21 -17.79
N LYS A 29 10.48 1.19 -17.46
CA LYS A 29 11.12 0.13 -16.68
C LYS A 29 11.57 0.65 -15.32
N ASP A 30 11.91 -0.26 -14.41
CA ASP A 30 12.55 0.03 -13.12
C ASP A 30 11.83 1.10 -12.28
N HIS A 31 10.52 0.94 -12.11
CA HIS A 31 9.70 1.86 -11.32
C HIS A 31 8.55 1.13 -10.61
N ARG A 32 7.94 1.85 -9.65
CA ARG A 32 6.79 1.41 -8.87
C ARG A 32 5.68 2.44 -8.98
N VAL A 33 4.49 2.04 -9.41
CA VAL A 33 3.31 2.91 -9.46
C VAL A 33 2.39 2.58 -8.29
N ARG A 34 1.96 3.63 -7.60
CA ARG A 34 1.03 3.53 -6.48
C ARG A 34 -0.08 4.55 -6.62
N VAL A 35 -1.27 4.19 -6.15
CA VAL A 35 -2.33 5.18 -5.87
C VAL A 35 -2.25 5.52 -4.38
N LEU A 36 -2.35 6.81 -4.05
CA LEU A 36 -2.42 7.29 -2.68
C LEU A 36 -3.85 7.75 -2.41
N LEU A 37 -4.49 7.13 -1.43
CA LEU A 37 -5.85 7.44 -1.03
C LEU A 37 -5.80 8.15 0.32
N GLN A 38 -6.31 9.39 0.36
CA GLN A 38 -6.40 10.12 1.61
C GLN A 38 -7.44 9.44 2.52
N THR A 39 -7.03 9.07 3.74
CA THR A 39 -7.96 8.53 4.73
C THR A 39 -8.52 9.64 5.61
N SER A 40 -9.56 9.31 6.36
CA SER A 40 -10.18 10.19 7.34
C SER A 40 -9.48 10.18 8.71
N VAL A 41 -8.35 9.47 8.84
CA VAL A 41 -7.60 9.36 10.10
C VAL A 41 -6.23 10.00 9.94
N GLU A 42 -5.95 11.01 10.75
CA GLU A 42 -4.66 11.71 10.78
C GLU A 42 -3.65 10.96 11.66
N ALA A 43 -2.38 10.95 11.24
CA ALA A 43 -1.26 10.37 11.98
C ALA A 43 -1.50 8.96 12.59
N PRO A 44 -2.12 8.01 11.87
CA PRO A 44 -2.50 6.73 12.45
C PRO A 44 -1.29 5.91 12.89
N ASP A 45 -1.36 5.29 14.07
CA ASP A 45 -0.33 4.37 14.58
C ASP A 45 -0.43 2.97 13.99
N VAL A 46 -1.63 2.57 13.59
CA VAL A 46 -1.92 1.23 13.06
C VAL A 46 -2.83 1.30 11.84
N SER A 47 -2.60 0.39 10.90
CA SER A 47 -3.54 -0.01 9.86
C SER A 47 -4.18 -1.35 10.23
N PHE A 48 -5.24 -1.74 9.53
CA PHE A 48 -5.68 -3.13 9.48
C PHE A 48 -5.60 -3.68 8.06
N GLY A 49 -5.39 -4.98 7.94
CA GLY A 49 -5.39 -5.70 6.66
C GLY A 49 -5.87 -7.13 6.83
N ASP A 50 -6.46 -7.69 5.77
CA ASP A 50 -6.87 -9.08 5.74
C ASP A 50 -5.68 -10.04 5.59
N GLN A 51 -5.72 -11.12 6.35
CA GLN A 51 -4.77 -12.22 6.26
C GLN A 51 -5.38 -13.49 6.83
N GLY A 52 -5.43 -14.56 6.03
CA GLY A 52 -5.79 -15.90 6.51
C GLY A 52 -7.10 -15.95 7.30
N PHE A 53 -8.20 -15.48 6.70
CA PHE A 53 -9.54 -15.41 7.30
C PHE A 53 -9.68 -14.48 8.51
N SER A 54 -8.69 -13.62 8.76
CA SER A 54 -8.69 -12.66 9.87
C SER A 54 -8.39 -11.24 9.40
N LEU A 55 -8.74 -10.25 10.22
CA LEU A 55 -8.23 -8.89 10.12
C LEU A 55 -7.16 -8.71 11.18
N ILE A 56 -5.97 -8.27 10.77
CA ILE A 56 -4.85 -8.04 11.68
C ILE A 56 -4.45 -6.57 11.67
N GLN A 57 -4.08 -6.06 12.84
CA GLN A 57 -3.52 -4.72 12.96
C GLN A 57 -2.03 -4.75 12.62
N ARG A 58 -1.55 -3.72 11.92
CA ARG A 58 -0.15 -3.59 11.51
C ARG A 58 0.34 -2.17 11.78
N PRO A 59 1.50 -2.00 12.45
CA PRO A 59 1.99 -0.67 12.83
C PRO A 59 2.39 0.16 11.61
N THR A 60 2.12 1.46 11.63
CA THR A 60 2.54 2.39 10.55
C THR A 60 4.01 2.80 10.66
N VAL A 61 4.63 2.58 11.82
CA VAL A 61 6.05 2.81 12.05
C VAL A 61 6.68 1.52 12.57
N ASN A 62 7.74 1.07 11.89
CA ASN A 62 8.49 -0.09 12.35
C ASN A 62 9.53 0.35 13.41
N PRO A 63 9.52 -0.21 14.63
CA PRO A 63 10.46 0.20 15.69
C PRO A 63 11.93 -0.08 15.35
N TYR A 64 12.21 -1.01 14.43
CA TYR A 64 13.55 -1.32 14.00
C TYR A 64 14.07 -0.38 12.90
N MET A 65 13.23 0.52 12.36
CA MET A 65 13.58 1.35 11.21
C MET A 65 14.79 2.28 11.46
N GLU A 66 15.00 2.73 12.69
CA GLU A 66 16.15 3.61 13.01
C GLU A 66 17.47 2.83 13.15
N ASN A 67 17.40 1.58 13.62
CA ASN A 67 18.57 0.81 14.03
C ASN A 67 18.80 -0.48 13.23
N TRP A 68 18.00 -0.78 12.20
CA TRP A 68 18.04 -2.06 11.46
C TRP A 68 19.45 -2.43 10.95
N LYS A 69 20.27 -1.45 10.55
CA LYS A 69 21.66 -1.69 10.13
C LYS A 69 22.55 -2.14 11.28
N LYS A 70 22.41 -1.53 12.46
CA LYS A 70 23.16 -1.93 13.68
C LYS A 70 22.72 -3.33 14.12
N GLU A 71 21.43 -3.61 14.00
CA GLU A 71 20.81 -4.90 14.27
C GLU A 71 21.09 -5.94 13.15
N LYS A 72 21.88 -5.59 12.13
CA LYS A 72 22.30 -6.47 11.02
C LYS A 72 21.14 -7.10 10.24
N PHE A 73 20.01 -6.40 10.14
CA PHE A 73 18.94 -6.79 9.24
C PHE A 73 19.47 -6.74 7.80
N ALA A 74 19.07 -7.72 6.99
CA ALA A 74 19.46 -7.77 5.58
C ALA A 74 18.88 -6.57 4.79
N GLU A 75 17.70 -6.09 5.18
CA GLU A 75 16.93 -5.07 4.48
C GLU A 75 16.23 -4.13 5.47
N ALA A 76 15.94 -2.91 5.02
CA ALA A 76 15.17 -1.95 5.80
C ALA A 76 13.75 -2.50 6.08
N PRO A 77 13.28 -2.49 7.33
CA PRO A 77 11.98 -3.06 7.70
C PRO A 77 10.85 -2.05 7.45
N VAL A 78 10.64 -1.70 6.18
CA VAL A 78 9.62 -0.74 5.75
C VAL A 78 8.22 -1.30 6.09
N PRO A 79 7.28 -0.49 6.63
CA PRO A 79 5.92 -0.92 7.02
C PRO A 79 5.00 -1.10 5.79
N ILE A 80 5.50 -1.83 4.79
CA ILE A 80 4.78 -2.27 3.61
C ILE A 80 4.29 -3.69 3.89
N TYR A 81 2.99 -3.92 3.67
CA TYR A 81 2.34 -5.15 4.12
C TYR A 81 1.57 -5.86 3.00
N PRO A 82 1.45 -7.19 3.07
CA PRO A 82 0.68 -7.94 2.10
C PRO A 82 -0.81 -7.60 2.19
N LEU A 83 -1.45 -7.51 1.03
CA LEU A 83 -2.89 -7.32 0.87
C LEU A 83 -3.48 -8.57 0.24
N GLU A 84 -4.48 -9.18 0.86
CA GLU A 84 -5.23 -10.24 0.18
C GLU A 84 -6.36 -9.60 -0.64
N ASN A 85 -7.24 -8.86 0.03
CA ASN A 85 -8.38 -8.17 -0.57
C ASN A 85 -8.71 -6.84 0.12
N LEU A 86 -8.48 -6.68 1.43
CA LEU A 86 -8.98 -5.54 2.21
C LEU A 86 -7.94 -4.96 3.16
N ALA A 87 -7.82 -3.64 3.16
CA ALA A 87 -7.00 -2.90 4.11
C ALA A 87 -7.61 -1.53 4.41
N GLY A 88 -7.19 -0.93 5.52
CA GLY A 88 -7.69 0.37 5.92
C GLY A 88 -7.14 0.85 7.25
N VAL A 89 -7.84 1.84 7.79
CA VAL A 89 -7.56 2.46 9.07
C VAL A 89 -8.87 2.85 9.75
N THR A 90 -8.88 2.76 11.07
CA THR A 90 -9.98 3.22 11.92
C THR A 90 -9.44 3.81 13.21
N ASN A 91 -10.09 4.85 13.72
CA ASN A 91 -9.86 5.39 15.07
C ASN A 91 -11.02 5.06 16.04
N GLY A 92 -11.95 4.20 15.62
CA GLY A 92 -13.17 3.86 16.37
C GLY A 92 -14.38 4.76 16.05
N GLU A 93 -14.17 5.95 15.51
CA GLU A 93 -15.22 6.89 15.10
C GLU A 93 -15.35 6.97 13.57
N LEU A 94 -14.21 7.08 12.88
CA LEU A 94 -14.08 7.16 11.43
C LEU A 94 -13.32 5.95 10.93
N THR A 95 -13.76 5.42 9.77
CA THR A 95 -13.12 4.29 9.12
C THR A 95 -12.95 4.57 7.63
N SER A 96 -11.74 4.37 7.12
CA SER A 96 -11.46 4.36 5.69
C SER A 96 -10.91 2.99 5.33
N ALA A 97 -11.54 2.33 4.36
CA ALA A 97 -11.15 1.00 3.91
C ALA A 97 -11.20 0.90 2.39
N VAL A 98 -10.40 0.00 1.85
CA VAL A 98 -10.43 -0.38 0.45
C VAL A 98 -10.66 -1.87 0.34
N THR A 99 -11.42 -2.26 -0.67
CA THR A 99 -11.45 -3.63 -1.16
C THR A 99 -10.86 -3.64 -2.57
N THR A 100 -9.93 -4.54 -2.81
CA THR A 100 -9.13 -4.60 -4.03
C THR A 100 -9.29 -5.96 -4.69
N LYS A 101 -9.04 -5.99 -6.00
CA LYS A 101 -8.99 -7.23 -6.77
C LYS A 101 -7.58 -7.39 -7.34
N GLY A 102 -6.77 -8.22 -6.70
CA GLY A 102 -5.44 -8.58 -7.19
C GLY A 102 -4.30 -7.64 -6.78
N ILE A 103 -4.57 -6.56 -6.03
CA ILE A 103 -3.52 -5.76 -5.40
C ILE A 103 -2.94 -6.55 -4.22
N LYS A 104 -1.62 -6.61 -4.12
CA LYS A 104 -0.91 -7.48 -3.16
C LYS A 104 -0.15 -6.76 -2.08
N GLU A 105 -0.13 -5.44 -2.12
CA GLU A 105 0.70 -4.65 -1.23
C GLU A 105 0.07 -3.30 -0.93
N TYR A 106 0.10 -2.93 0.35
CA TYR A 106 -0.28 -1.60 0.80
C TYR A 106 0.70 -1.06 1.85
N GLU A 107 0.66 0.25 2.06
CA GLU A 107 1.34 0.98 3.12
C GLU A 107 0.40 2.06 3.64
N LEU A 108 0.25 2.19 4.95
CA LEU A 108 -0.43 3.35 5.55
C LEU A 108 0.65 4.31 6.06
N ILE A 109 0.77 5.45 5.38
CA ILE A 109 1.81 6.44 5.66
C ILE A 109 1.36 7.30 6.84
N LYS A 110 2.07 7.21 7.97
CA LYS A 110 1.69 7.89 9.20
C LYS A 110 1.61 9.40 9.00
N GLU A 111 2.64 10.00 8.42
CA GLU A 111 2.80 11.46 8.34
C GLU A 111 1.69 12.13 7.53
N THR A 112 1.13 11.43 6.54
CA THR A 112 0.13 11.97 5.63
C THR A 112 -1.27 11.39 5.86
N GLY A 113 -1.39 10.30 6.62
CA GLY A 113 -2.63 9.53 6.75
C GLY A 113 -3.09 8.91 5.42
N GLN A 114 -2.18 8.74 4.45
CA GLN A 114 -2.52 8.19 3.14
C GLN A 114 -2.36 6.68 3.11
N LEU A 115 -3.39 5.98 2.62
CA LEU A 115 -3.31 4.57 2.28
C LEU A 115 -2.77 4.44 0.85
N ALA A 116 -1.52 4.02 0.73
CA ALA A 116 -0.85 3.77 -0.53
C ALA A 116 -1.06 2.32 -0.97
N LEU A 117 -1.60 2.11 -2.18
CA LEU A 117 -1.75 0.80 -2.80
C LEU A 117 -0.79 0.67 -3.97
N THR A 118 0.03 -0.38 -3.99
CA THR A 118 0.94 -0.63 -5.10
C THR A 118 0.19 -1.27 -6.26
N LEU A 119 -0.02 -0.48 -7.33
CA LEU A 119 -0.75 -0.93 -8.52
C LEU A 119 0.09 -1.92 -9.34
N PHE A 120 1.36 -1.59 -9.57
CA PHE A 120 2.33 -2.51 -10.17
C PHE A 120 3.78 -2.07 -9.92
N ARG A 121 4.70 -3.00 -10.17
CA ARG A 121 6.15 -2.79 -10.19
C ARG A 121 6.74 -3.36 -11.47
N SER A 122 7.60 -2.60 -12.10
CA SER A 122 8.38 -3.01 -13.26
C SER A 122 9.84 -3.12 -12.82
N VAL A 123 10.40 -4.33 -12.80
CA VAL A 123 11.78 -4.59 -12.39
C VAL A 123 12.49 -5.44 -13.44
N GLY A 124 13.74 -5.07 -13.79
CA GLY A 124 14.52 -5.79 -14.80
C GLY A 124 15.27 -7.03 -14.33
N LEU A 125 15.26 -7.35 -13.03
CA LEU A 125 16.07 -8.42 -12.43
C LEU A 125 15.24 -9.20 -11.39
N LEU A 126 15.41 -10.53 -11.39
CA LEU A 126 14.75 -11.43 -10.44
C LEU A 126 15.36 -11.37 -9.04
N GLY A 127 16.65 -11.02 -8.95
CA GLY A 127 17.36 -10.79 -7.70
C GLY A 127 18.51 -9.81 -7.92
N ARG A 128 18.80 -9.00 -6.91
CA ARG A 128 20.05 -8.22 -6.80
C ARG A 128 20.67 -8.51 -5.45
N ASP A 129 21.95 -8.85 -5.44
CA ASP A 129 22.66 -9.31 -4.24
C ASP A 129 23.05 -8.18 -3.27
N ASN A 130 22.87 -6.90 -3.65
CA ASN A 130 23.34 -5.75 -2.86
C ASN A 130 22.35 -4.57 -2.85
N LEU A 131 21.11 -4.80 -2.43
CA LEU A 131 20.15 -3.70 -2.21
C LEU A 131 19.89 -3.52 -0.72
N ALA A 132 20.32 -2.39 -0.16
CA ALA A 132 19.97 -1.98 1.21
C ALA A 132 18.46 -1.66 1.37
N TRP A 133 17.73 -1.59 0.27
CA TRP A 133 16.33 -1.19 0.19
C TRP A 133 15.60 -2.09 -0.81
N ARG A 134 14.68 -2.92 -0.33
CA ARG A 134 13.69 -3.65 -1.16
C ARG A 134 12.30 -3.19 -0.73
N PRO A 135 11.80 -2.09 -1.30
CA PRO A 135 10.43 -1.69 -1.05
C PRO A 135 9.52 -2.59 -1.85
#